data_AF-A0A0C2D4M1-F1
#
_entry.id   AF-A0A0C2D4M1-F1
#
_cell.length_a   1.000
_cell.length_b   1.000
_cell.length_c   1.000
_cell.angle_alpha   90.00
_cell.angle_beta   90.00
_cell.angle_gamma   90.00
#
_symmetry.space_group_name_H-M   'P 1'
#
loop_
_entity.id
_entity.type
_entity.pdbx_description
1 polymer ?
#
loop_
_entity_poly.entity_id
_entity_poly.type
_entity_poly.pdbx_seq_one_letter_code
_entity_poly.pdbx_strand_id
1 'polypeptide(L)' 'MAARDFGRLVWAPDVQEGYVLGTLEDIGAEKITVTRKDGKGQIKASYDEVFPAEDDPKKTVDDNCELLLH' A
#
# COMPACT_ATOMS: atom_id res chain seq x y z
N MET A 1 4.73 19.43 3.67
CA MET A 1 4.54 18.31 4.63
C MET A 1 4.21 17.00 3.89
N ALA A 2 4.85 16.71 2.75
CA ALA A 2 4.47 15.62 1.85
C ALA A 2 5.62 14.62 1.56
N ALA A 3 6.75 14.74 2.25
CA ALA A 3 7.93 13.90 1.98
C ALA A 3 7.93 12.55 2.74
N ARG A 4 6.95 12.29 3.62
CA ARG A 4 6.95 11.13 4.52
C ARG A 4 6.26 9.88 3.97
N ASP A 5 5.46 10.02 2.92
CA ASP A 5 4.62 8.91 2.43
C ASP A 5 5.17 8.23 1.17
N PHE A 6 6.02 8.93 0.40
CA PHE A 6 6.74 8.32 -0.72
C PHE A 6 7.71 7.26 -0.22
N GLY A 7 7.70 6.08 -0.84
CA GLY A 7 8.49 4.94 -0.41
C GLY A 7 7.84 4.05 0.65
N ARG A 8 6.66 4.42 1.19
CA ARG A 8 5.91 3.55 2.11
C ARG A 8 5.28 2.36 1.39
N LEU A 9 5.16 1.27 2.14
CA LEU A 9 4.38 0.10 1.76
C LEU A 9 2.89 0.41 1.88
N VAL A 10 2.16 0.09 0.81
CA VAL A 10 0.71 0.25 0.73
C VAL A 10 0.07 -0.97 0.07
N TRP A 11 -1.18 -1.22 0.43
CA TRP A 11 -2.06 -2.14 -0.27
C TRP A 11 -2.79 -1.39 -1.38
N ALA A 12 -2.65 -1.87 -2.62
CA ALA A 12 -3.30 -1.30 -3.80
C ALA A 12 -4.19 -2.37 -4.47
N PRO A 13 -5.30 -1.99 -5.12
CA PRO A 13 -6.25 -2.92 -5.68
C PRO A 13 -5.70 -3.63 -6.92
N ASP A 14 -5.96 -4.93 -7.01
CA ASP A 14 -5.62 -5.78 -8.16
C ASP A 14 -6.84 -6.62 -8.57
N VAL A 15 -7.08 -6.72 -9.88
CA VAL A 15 -8.27 -7.39 -10.42
C VAL A 15 -8.26 -8.91 -10.16
N GLN A 16 -7.09 -9.53 -10.03
CA GLN A 16 -6.93 -10.97 -9.85
C GLN A 16 -6.70 -11.34 -8.38
N GLU A 17 -5.92 -10.53 -7.67
CA GLU A 17 -5.44 -10.82 -6.31
C GLU A 17 -6.22 -10.02 -5.23
N GLY A 18 -7.16 -9.15 -5.63
CA GLY A 18 -7.91 -8.29 -4.73
C GLY A 18 -7.10 -7.08 -4.29
N TYR A 19 -6.11 -7.29 -3.42
CA TYR A 19 -5.15 -6.28 -3.01
C TYR A 19 -3.74 -6.83 -2.99
N VAL A 20 -2.78 -6.04 -3.44
CA VAL A 20 -1.35 -6.40 -3.48
C VAL A 20 -0.49 -5.34 -2.81
N LEU A 21 0.64 -5.78 -2.26
CA LEU A 21 1.63 -4.87 -1.69
C LEU A 21 2.42 -4.18 -2.79
N GLY A 22 2.63 -2.88 -2.59
CA GLY A 22 3.52 -2.09 -3.41
C GLY A 22 4.09 -0.90 -2.65
N THR A 23 4.95 -0.17 -3.34
CA THR A 23 5.56 1.06 -2.85
C THR A 23 4.86 2.25 -3.48
N LEU A 24 4.48 3.21 -2.65
CA LEU A 24 3.89 4.45 -3.12
C LEU A 24 4.97 5.33 -3.78
N GLU A 25 4.80 5.60 -5.07
CA GLU A 25 5.78 6.35 -5.89
C GLU A 25 5.32 7.77 -6.20
N ASP A 26 4.03 7.96 -6.48
CA ASP A 26 3.48 9.27 -6.87
C ASP A 26 2.06 9.49 -6.33
N ILE A 27 1.76 10.74 -6.01
CA ILE A 27 0.48 11.20 -5.47
C ILE A 27 -0.03 12.32 -6.39
N GLY A 28 -0.85 11.95 -7.38
CA GLY A 28 -1.47 12.89 -8.32
C GLY A 28 -2.81 13.43 -7.80
N ALA A 29 -3.41 14.42 -8.46
CA ALA A 29 -4.63 15.07 -7.96
C ALA A 29 -5.82 14.10 -7.74
N GLU A 30 -5.95 13.07 -8.58
CA GLU A 30 -7.07 12.11 -8.52
C GLU A 30 -6.63 10.68 -8.20
N LYS A 31 -5.36 10.33 -8.50
CA LYS A 31 -4.86 8.95 -8.43
C LYS A 31 -3.48 8.89 -7.82
N ILE A 32 -3.23 7.81 -7.08
CA ILE A 32 -1.94 7.41 -6.55
C ILE A 32 -1.32 6.38 -7.49
N THR A 33 -0.02 6.48 -7.73
CA THR A 33 0.76 5.46 -8.44
C THR A 33 1.54 4.61 -7.45
N VAL A 34 1.31 3.30 -7.52
CA VAL A 34 1.94 2.28 -6.66
C VAL A 34 2.73 1.31 -7.54
N THR A 35 4.01 1.11 -7.26
CA THR A 35 4.82 0.08 -7.91
C THR A 35 4.68 -1.23 -7.16
N ARG A 36 4.25 -2.30 -7.84
CA ARG A 36 4.03 -3.60 -7.20
C ARG A 36 5.35 -4.20 -6.72
N LYS A 37 5.35 -4.79 -5.51
CA LYS A 37 6.53 -5.49 -4.96
C LYS A 37 6.87 -6.79 -5.68
N ASP A 38 5.91 -7.39 -6.37
CA ASP A 38 6.09 -8.61 -7.16
C ASP A 38 6.69 -8.37 -8.56
N GLY A 39 6.97 -7.10 -8.92
CA GLY A 39 7.57 -6.73 -10.19
C GLY A 39 6.63 -6.82 -11.40
N LYS A 40 5.33 -7.06 -11.21
CA LYS A 40 4.35 -7.15 -12.31
C LYS A 40 3.87 -5.78 -12.84
N GLY A 41 4.58 -4.70 -12.53
CA GLY A 41 4.31 -3.34 -13.02
C GLY A 41 3.75 -2.39 -11.96
N GLN A 42 2.96 -1.42 -12.42
CA GLN A 42 2.41 -0.34 -11.59
C GLN A 42 0.88 -0.37 -11.56
N ILE A 43 0.32 0.07 -10.44
CA ILE A 43 -1.12 0.21 -10.21
C ILE A 43 -1.41 1.70 -10.04
N LYS A 44 -2.48 2.17 -10.68
CA LYS A 44 -3.02 3.52 -10.50
C LYS A 44 -4.42 3.41 -9.92
N ALA A 45 -4.58 3.84 -8.68
CA ALA A 45 -5.83 3.71 -7.94
C ALA A 45 -6.21 5.04 -7.28
N SER A 46 -7.48 5.18 -6.91
CA SER A 46 -7.99 6.35 -6.19
C SER A 46 -7.46 6.34 -4.76
N TYR A 47 -7.44 7.50 -4.10
CA TYR A 47 -6.93 7.61 -2.72
C TYR A 47 -7.67 6.72 -1.72
N ASP A 48 -8.98 6.58 -1.91
CA ASP A 48 -9.90 5.79 -1.10
C ASP A 48 -9.77 4.27 -1.33
N GLU A 49 -8.99 3.87 -2.33
CA GLU A 49 -8.72 2.46 -2.66
C GLU A 49 -7.29 2.04 -2.26
N VAL A 50 -6.48 2.94 -1.70
CA VAL A 50 -5.10 2.64 -1.28
C VAL A 50 -5.00 2.72 0.23
N PHE A 51 -4.54 1.63 0.85
CA PHE A 51 -4.48 1.50 2.30
C PHE A 51 -3.04 1.41 2.79
N PRO A 52 -2.69 2.00 3.95
CA PRO A 52 -1.38 1.83 4.54
C PRO A 52 -1.15 0.34 4.89
N ALA A 53 0.05 -0.15 4.61
CA ALA A 53 0.49 -1.45 5.06
C ALA A 53 1.45 -1.31 6.24
N GLU A 54 1.48 -2.33 7.10
CA GLU A 54 2.51 -2.48 8.11
C GLU A 54 3.89 -2.66 7.47
N ASP A 55 4.93 -2.24 8.20
CA ASP A 55 6.32 -2.34 7.73
C ASP A 55 6.81 -3.80 7.63
N ASP A 56 6.31 -4.68 8.50
CA ASP A 56 6.59 -6.12 8.47
C ASP A 56 5.42 -6.90 7.83
N PRO A 57 5.49 -7.25 6.53
CA PRO A 57 4.42 -7.98 5.84
C PRO A 57 4.30 -9.45 6.29
N LYS A 58 5.20 -9.95 7.14
CA LYS A 58 5.15 -11.30 7.69
C LYS A 58 4.65 -11.34 9.13
N LYS A 59 4.41 -10.18 9.74
CA LYS A 59 3.83 -10.09 11.08
C LYS A 59 2.48 -10.78 11.08
N THR A 60 2.33 -11.72 12.01
CA THR A 60 1.04 -12.36 12.33
C THR A 60 0.69 -11.98 13.75
N VAL A 61 -0.57 -11.61 13.98
CA VAL A 61 -1.10 -11.27 15.31
C VAL A 61 -2.26 -12.19 15.64
N ASP A 62 -2.43 -12.49 16.92
CA ASP A 62 -3.59 -13.26 17.41
C ASP A 62 -4.83 -12.34 17.57
N ASP A 63 -4.62 -11.05 17.83
CA ASP A 63 -5.66 -10.01 17.85
C ASP A 63 -5.36 -8.93 16.80
N ASN A 64 -6.31 -8.71 15.89
CA ASN A 64 -6.20 -7.70 14.84
C ASN A 64 -6.10 -6.26 15.39
N CYS A 65 -6.49 -6.02 16.65
CA CYS A 65 -6.29 -4.73 17.32
C CYS A 65 -4.79 -4.38 17.46
N GLU A 66 -3.90 -5.39 17.47
CA GLU A 66 -2.46 -5.23 17.60
C GLU A 66 -1.75 -4.95 16.27
N LEU A 67 -2.49 -4.92 15.15
CA LEU A 67 -1.89 -4.66 13.84
C LEU A 67 -1.17 -3.32 13.82
N LEU A 68 -1.81 -2.26 14.34
CA LEU A 68 -1.34 -0.87 14.30
C LEU A 68 -0.77 -0.36 15.63
N LEU A 69 -0.88 -1.15 16.70
CA LEU A 69 -0.37 -0.77 18.02
C LEU A 69 1.13 -1.11 18.09
N HIS A 70 1.97 -0.10 17.88
CA HIS A 70 3.37 -0.08 18.31
C HIS A 70 3.61 1.14 19.21
#